data_AF-A0A7C7SIS8-F1
#
_entry.id   AF-A0A7C7SIS8-F1
#
_cell.length_a   1.000
_cell.length_b   1.000
_cell.length_c   1.000
_cell.angle_alpha   90.00
_cell.angle_beta   90.00
_cell.angle_gamma   90.00
#
_symmetry.space_group_name_H-M   'P 1'
#
loop_
_entity.id
_entity.type
_entity.pdbx_description
1 polymer ?
#
loop_
_entity_poly.entity_id
_entity_poly.type
_entity_poly.pdbx_seq_one_letter_code
_entity_poly.pdbx_strand_id
1 'polypeptide(L)'
;LFADDWLFFVPGFPLEQVFDPTGAGDAFAGGFMGHLAGAGSLDTADLRRAMVYGSVMGSFAVERFSVDRLIDLPTDAIEARMKQFREMTAFETYAVVEQRV
;
A
#
# COMPACT_ATOMS: atom_id res chain seq x y z
N LEU A 1 7.48 -7.20 -2.19
CA LEU A 1 8.76 -6.72 -2.76
C LEU A 1 9.86 -7.62 -2.27
N PHE A 2 10.50 -8.28 -3.23
CA PHE A 2 11.68 -9.11 -3.00
C PHE A 2 12.92 -8.27 -3.25
N ALA A 3 13.85 -8.31 -2.30
CA ALA A 3 15.23 -7.85 -2.45
C ALA A 3 16.16 -9.01 -2.05
N ASP A 4 17.46 -8.88 -2.30
CA ASP A 4 18.43 -9.96 -2.10
C ASP A 4 18.46 -10.47 -0.66
N ASP A 5 18.30 -9.58 0.31
CA ASP A 5 18.45 -9.84 1.76
C ASP A 5 17.16 -9.64 2.56
N TRP A 6 16.09 -9.12 1.94
CA TRP A 6 14.82 -8.91 2.63
C TRP A 6 13.60 -9.09 1.74
N LEU A 7 12.51 -9.46 2.40
CA LEU A 7 11.17 -9.52 1.84
C LEU A 7 10.29 -8.51 2.58
N PHE A 8 9.52 -7.74 1.83
CA PHE A 8 8.42 -6.95 2.38
C PHE A 8 7.11 -7.33 1.71
N PHE A 9 6.10 -7.61 2.52
CA PHE A 9 4.78 -8.00 2.06
C PHE A 9 3.75 -6.97 2.55
N VAL A 10 2.88 -6.54 1.62
CA VAL A 10 1.72 -5.73 1.93
C VAL A 10 0.50 -6.57 1.54
N PRO A 11 -0.43 -6.83 2.47
CA PRO A 11 -1.66 -7.56 2.13
C PRO A 11 -2.51 -6.74 1.14
N GLY A 12 -3.40 -7.42 0.42
CA GLY A 12 -4.48 -6.71 -0.27
C GLY A 12 -5.39 -6.01 0.74
N PHE A 13 -5.90 -4.82 0.39
CA PHE A 13 -6.89 -4.17 1.23
C PHE A 13 -8.20 -4.98 1.20
N PRO A 14 -8.77 -5.37 2.35
CA PRO A 14 -10.00 -6.13 2.38
C PRO A 14 -11.16 -5.23 1.93
N LEU A 15 -11.83 -5.63 0.85
CA LEU A 15 -13.02 -4.99 0.32
C LEU A 15 -14.17 -5.98 0.39
N GLU A 16 -15.36 -5.53 0.80
CA GLU A 16 -16.56 -6.38 0.83
C GLU A 16 -16.93 -6.88 -0.57
N GLN A 17 -16.78 -6.02 -1.58
CA GLN A 17 -17.00 -6.36 -2.98
C GLN A 17 -15.90 -5.74 -3.85
N VAL A 18 -15.38 -6.56 -4.78
CA VAL A 18 -14.52 -6.11 -5.88
C VAL A 18 -15.44 -5.90 -7.09
N PHE A 19 -15.56 -4.67 -7.56
CA PHE A 19 -16.52 -4.31 -8.62
C PHE A 19 -15.92 -4.55 -10.02
N ASP A 20 -14.75 -3.97 -10.29
CA ASP A 20 -14.04 -4.10 -11.57
C ASP A 20 -12.53 -4.18 -11.31
N PRO A 21 -11.85 -5.31 -11.55
CA PRO A 21 -10.41 -5.44 -11.29
C PRO A 21 -9.54 -4.67 -12.30
N THR A 22 -10.12 -4.11 -13.36
CA THR A 22 -9.39 -3.43 -14.43
C THR A 22 -8.61 -2.23 -13.88
N GLY A 23 -7.33 -2.11 -14.28
CA GLY A 23 -6.49 -0.99 -13.89
C GLY A 23 -5.93 -1.04 -12.46
N ALA A 24 -6.23 -2.06 -11.66
CA ALA A 24 -5.68 -2.20 -10.30
C ALA A 24 -4.14 -2.24 -10.29
N GLY A 25 -3.53 -2.93 -11.26
CA GLY A 25 -2.08 -3.01 -11.42
C GLY A 25 -1.46 -1.67 -11.83
N ASP A 26 -2.09 -0.94 -12.75
CA ASP A 26 -1.62 0.38 -13.19
C ASP A 26 -1.78 1.42 -12.09
N ALA A 27 -2.87 1.37 -11.33
CA ALA A 27 -3.06 2.19 -10.14
C ALA A 27 -2.02 1.87 -9.06
N PHE A 28 -1.69 0.59 -8.86
CA PHE A 28 -0.60 0.18 -7.98
C PHE A 28 0.74 0.78 -8.44
N ALA A 29 1.08 0.62 -9.72
CA ALA A 29 2.31 1.15 -10.27
C ALA A 29 2.36 2.69 -10.16
N GLY A 30 1.24 3.37 -10.42
CA GLY A 30 1.10 4.82 -10.26
C GLY A 30 1.30 5.28 -8.82
N GLY A 31 0.69 4.62 -7.84
CA GLY A 31 0.87 4.93 -6.42
C GLY A 31 2.31 4.67 -5.95
N PHE A 32 2.91 3.57 -6.40
CA PHE A 32 4.29 3.21 -6.09
C PHE A 32 5.28 4.25 -6.65
N MET A 33 5.20 4.54 -7.95
CA MET A 33 6.08 5.50 -8.62
C MET A 33 5.84 6.93 -8.12
N GLY A 34 4.59 7.30 -7.87
CA GLY A 34 4.23 8.60 -7.32
C GLY A 34 4.85 8.86 -5.95
N HIS A 35 4.85 7.87 -5.07
CA HIS A 35 5.54 7.99 -3.77
C HIS A 35 7.04 8.20 -3.95
N LEU A 36 7.72 7.37 -4.75
CA LEU A 36 9.16 7.48 -4.96
C LEU A 36 9.56 8.81 -5.62
N ALA A 37 8.78 9.28 -6.59
CA ALA A 37 9.00 10.56 -7.23
C ALA A 37 8.89 11.73 -6.24
N GLY A 38 7.91 11.67 -5.32
CA GLY A 38 7.74 12.68 -4.27
C GLY A 38 8.80 12.61 -3.17
N ALA A 39 9.24 11.40 -2.81
CA ALA A 39 10.27 11.19 -1.79
C ALA A 39 11.69 11.51 -2.30
N GLY A 40 11.96 11.30 -3.60
CA GLY A 40 13.29 11.45 -4.19
C GLY A 40 14.31 10.44 -3.67
N SER A 41 13.85 9.34 -3.06
CA SER A 41 14.68 8.28 -2.47
C SER A 41 14.21 6.89 -2.89
N LEU A 42 15.17 5.96 -3.01
CA LEU A 42 14.95 4.54 -3.23
C LEU A 42 15.38 3.70 -2.02
N ASP A 43 15.54 4.34 -0.86
CA ASP A 43 15.90 3.64 0.37
C ASP A 43 14.83 2.62 0.75
N THR A 44 15.22 1.58 1.50
CA THR A 44 14.31 0.50 1.92
C THR A 44 13.03 1.02 2.58
N ALA A 45 13.12 2.11 3.36
CA ALA A 45 11.96 2.70 4.01
C ALA A 45 10.96 3.30 3.00
N ASP A 46 11.45 3.99 1.97
CA ASP A 46 10.63 4.57 0.90
C ASP A 46 10.10 3.51 -0.05
N LEU A 47 10.86 2.46 -0.34
CA LEU A 47 10.36 1.31 -1.12
C LEU A 47 9.20 0.60 -0.41
N ARG A 48 9.30 0.44 0.92
CA ARG A 48 8.20 -0.14 1.73
C ARG A 48 6.97 0.76 1.74
N ARG A 49 7.15 2.08 1.91
CA ARG A 49 6.05 3.05 1.82
C ARG A 49 5.41 3.05 0.43
N ALA A 50 6.22 3.03 -0.63
CA ALA A 50 5.75 2.97 -2.01
C ALA A 50 4.88 1.73 -2.28
N MET A 51 5.25 0.57 -1.74
CA MET A 51 4.40 -0.63 -1.81
C MET A 51 3.03 -0.41 -1.18
N VAL A 52 2.97 0.26 -0.02
CA VAL A 52 1.69 0.52 0.66
C VAL A 52 0.87 1.53 -0.14
N TYR A 53 1.48 2.61 -0.65
CA TYR A 53 0.80 3.55 -1.55
C TYR A 53 0.26 2.86 -2.80
N GLY A 54 1.04 1.97 -3.42
CA GLY A 54 0.56 1.15 -4.53
C GLY A 54 -0.68 0.32 -4.15
N SER A 55 -0.62 -0.40 -3.03
CA SER A 55 -1.78 -1.19 -2.56
C SER A 55 -3.00 -0.33 -2.24
N VAL A 56 -2.81 0.87 -1.68
CA VAL A 56 -3.88 1.85 -1.43
C VAL A 56 -4.53 2.27 -2.75
N MET A 57 -3.74 2.67 -3.76
CA MET A 57 -4.28 3.10 -5.05
C MET A 57 -4.99 1.97 -5.79
N GLY A 58 -4.40 0.77 -5.80
CA GLY A 58 -5.03 -0.43 -6.37
C GLY A 58 -6.36 -0.77 -5.68
N SER A 59 -6.46 -0.55 -4.36
CA SER A 59 -7.72 -0.79 -3.63
C SER A 59 -8.85 0.15 -4.03
N PHE A 60 -8.56 1.37 -4.48
CA PHE A 60 -9.59 2.27 -5.00
C PHE A 60 -9.96 1.94 -6.45
N ALA A 61 -8.97 1.58 -7.27
CA ALA A 61 -9.22 1.24 -8.67
C ALA A 61 -10.30 0.17 -8.86
N VAL A 62 -10.43 -0.76 -7.90
CA VAL A 62 -11.38 -1.86 -8.02
C VAL A 62 -12.80 -1.61 -7.48
N GLU A 63 -13.06 -0.43 -6.91
CA GLU A 63 -14.35 -0.13 -6.26
C GLU A 63 -15.45 0.30 -7.24
N ARG A 64 -15.11 0.74 -8.45
CA ARG A 64 -16.06 1.22 -9.48
C ARG A 64 -15.58 0.81 -10.86
N PHE A 65 -16.45 0.98 -11.86
CA PHE A 65 -16.13 0.70 -13.26
C PHE A 65 -14.95 1.55 -13.73
N SER A 66 -13.96 0.91 -14.36
CA SER A 66 -12.83 1.59 -14.97
C SER A 66 -12.16 2.59 -14.01
N VAL A 67 -11.82 3.79 -14.51
CA VAL A 67 -11.13 4.83 -13.74
C VAL A 67 -12.05 5.70 -12.88
N ASP A 68 -13.36 5.44 -12.86
CA ASP A 68 -14.36 6.32 -12.24
C ASP A 68 -14.06 6.59 -10.76
N ARG A 69 -13.57 5.59 -10.03
CA ARG A 69 -13.22 5.78 -8.62
C ARG A 69 -12.00 6.70 -8.42
N LEU A 70 -11.08 6.72 -9.38
CA LEU A 70 -9.82 7.46 -9.32
C LEU A 70 -9.97 8.92 -9.75
N ILE A 71 -10.89 9.22 -10.66
CA ILE A 71 -11.13 10.59 -11.17
C ILE A 71 -11.49 11.55 -10.03
N ASP A 72 -12.38 11.13 -9.13
CA ASP A 72 -12.88 11.93 -8.01
C ASP A 72 -12.30 11.45 -6.66
N LEU A 73 -11.08 10.89 -6.64
CA LEU A 73 -10.45 10.42 -5.41
C LEU A 73 -9.77 11.58 -4.67
N PRO A 74 -10.32 12.03 -3.52
CA PRO A 74 -9.68 13.09 -2.76
C PRO A 74 -8.49 12.55 -1.95
N THR A 75 -7.50 13.41 -1.70
CA THR A 75 -6.26 13.05 -1.00
C THR A 75 -6.52 12.54 0.43
N ASP A 76 -7.51 13.09 1.13
CA ASP A 76 -7.90 12.68 2.48
C ASP A 76 -8.40 11.22 2.53
N ALA A 77 -9.05 10.74 1.46
CA ALA A 77 -9.44 9.33 1.35
C ALA A 77 -8.23 8.41 1.21
N ILE A 78 -7.16 8.85 0.53
CA ILE A 78 -5.89 8.11 0.42
C ILE A 78 -5.23 8.01 1.80
N GLU A 79 -5.16 9.12 2.53
CA GLU A 79 -4.61 9.17 3.89
C GLU A 79 -5.42 8.30 4.86
N ALA A 80 -6.75 8.35 4.78
CA ALA A 80 -7.64 7.50 5.57
C ALA A 80 -7.40 6.01 5.27
N ARG A 81 -7.29 5.64 3.99
CA ARG A 81 -7.00 4.24 3.56
C ARG A 81 -5.63 3.78 4.04
N MET A 82 -4.63 4.67 4.03
CA MET A 82 -3.30 4.40 4.59
C MET A 82 -3.35 4.14 6.09
N LYS A 83 -4.12 4.95 6.84
CA LYS A 83 -4.34 4.76 8.29
C LYS A 83 -5.01 3.42 8.57
N GLN A 84 -6.03 3.05 7.79
CA GLN A 84 -6.68 1.74 7.89
C GLN A 84 -5.67 0.60 7.64
N PHE A 85 -4.82 0.70 6.62
CA PHE A 85 -3.75 -0.29 6.39
C PHE A 85 -2.84 -0.47 7.60
N ARG A 86 -2.42 0.62 8.23
CA ARG A 86 -1.60 0.57 9.44
C ARG A 86 -2.34 -0.10 10.59
N GLU A 87 -3.60 0.26 10.82
CA GLU A 87 -4.42 -0.32 11.91
C GLU A 87 -4.66 -1.82 11.73
N MET A 88 -4.77 -2.31 10.48
CA MET A 88 -4.96 -3.73 10.19
C MET A 88 -3.68 -4.56 10.31
N THR A 89 -2.51 -3.94 10.16
CA THR A 89 -1.23 -4.68 10.02
C THR A 89 -0.28 -4.46 11.19
N ALA A 90 -0.41 -3.36 11.94
CA ALA A 90 0.38 -3.10 13.11
C ALA A 90 -0.20 -3.82 14.33
N PHE A 91 0.57 -4.74 14.90
CA PHE A 91 0.25 -5.37 16.17
C PHE A 91 1.48 -5.30 17.08
N GLU A 92 1.23 -5.11 18.37
CA GLU A 92 2.28 -5.19 19.38
C GLU A 92 2.58 -6.67 19.66
N THR A 93 3.86 -7.01 19.78
CA THR A 93 4.27 -8.36 20.17
C THR A 93 4.90 -8.32 21.54
N TYR A 94 4.60 -9.33 22.37
CA TYR A 94 5.36 -9.61 23.59
C TYR A 94 6.62 -10.41 23.25
N ALA A 95 7.48 -9.89 22.37
CA ALA A 95 8.74 -10.54 22.08
C ALA A 95 9.75 -10.19 23.19
N VAL A 96 9.87 -11.06 24.20
CA VAL A 96 11.01 -11.04 25.11
C VAL A 96 12.22 -11.49 24.31
N VAL A 97 13.10 -10.55 23.97
CA VAL A 97 14.40 -10.87 23.39
C VAL A 97 15.25 -11.48 24.50
N GLU A 98 15.36 -12.81 24.54
CA GLU A 98 16.45 -13.44 25.30
C GLU A 98 17.78 -12.99 24.69
N GLN A 99 18.48 -12.10 25.41
CA GLN A 99 19.89 -11.83 25.15
C GLN A 99 20.65 -13.13 25.40
N ARG A 100 21.04 -13.81 24.32
CA ARG A 100 22.07 -14.84 24.42
C ARG A 100 23.40 -14.15 24.72
N VAL A 101 23.91 -14.46 25.91
CA VAL A 101 25.26 -14.18 26.41
C VAL A 101 26.32 -14.73 25.46
#